data_AF-A0A1H9KDN3-F1
#
_entry.id   AF-A0A1H9KDN3-F1
#
_cell.length_a   1.000
_cell.length_b   1.000
_cell.length_c   1.000
_cell.angle_alpha   90.00
_cell.angle_beta   90.00
_cell.angle_gamma   90.00
#
_symmetry.space_group_name_H-M   'P 1'
#
loop_
_entity.id
_entity.type
_entity.pdbx_description
1 polymer ?
#
loop_
_entity_poly.entity_id
_entity_poly.type
_entity_poly.pdbx_seq_one_letter_code
_entity_poly.pdbx_strand_id
1 'polypeptide(L)'
;MTVETPHQRLTRNYGEMLQEIRVAQTGVQFLLAFLLALAFTPRFPEITEFQRTVYVVALLLGAAATALLIAPAPFHRLVFRRRLKSHLVTATGWFTLCGLGFLVLSLGASMLLILDVVLGTRQAVWLTMGTVTWFLVWWFVVPMVSRRHGRRHPSQSPAGRPQSGHPDAGQPDAR
;
A
#
# COMPACT_ATOMS: atom_id res chain seq x y z
N MET A 1 20.95 21.11 -16.21
CA MET A 1 19.89 20.50 -15.35
C MET A 1 18.58 20.64 -16.10
N THR A 2 18.09 19.57 -16.72
CA THR A 2 16.83 19.60 -17.47
C THR A 2 15.66 19.65 -16.50
N VAL A 3 14.85 20.72 -16.59
CA VAL A 3 13.65 20.88 -15.76
C VAL A 3 12.65 19.81 -16.16
N GLU A 4 12.47 18.78 -15.33
CA GLU A 4 11.44 17.75 -15.55
C GLU A 4 10.05 18.38 -15.58
N THR A 5 9.27 18.03 -16.61
CA THR A 5 7.88 18.48 -16.72
C THR A 5 7.01 17.81 -15.63
N PRO A 6 5.92 18.47 -15.15
CA PRO A 6 5.04 17.90 -14.12
C PRO A 6 4.49 16.52 -14.44
N HIS A 7 4.28 16.25 -15.74
CA HIS A 7 3.82 14.96 -16.25
C HIS A 7 4.87 13.86 -16.09
N GLN A 8 6.15 14.18 -16.27
CA GLN A 8 7.26 13.25 -16.18
C GLN A 8 7.51 12.82 -14.73
N ARG A 9 7.38 13.77 -13.78
CA ARG A 9 7.44 13.49 -12.33
C ARG A 9 6.33 12.55 -11.85
N LEU A 10 5.09 12.73 -12.33
CA LEU A 10 3.98 11.84 -11.99
C LEU A 10 4.23 10.41 -12.44
N THR A 11 4.72 10.22 -13.68
CA THR A 11 5.03 8.90 -14.21
C THR A 11 6.18 8.24 -13.44
N ARG A 12 7.20 9.01 -13.04
CA ARG A 12 8.32 8.50 -12.23
C ARG A 12 7.87 8.04 -10.84
N ASN A 13 7.14 8.90 -10.12
CA ASN A 13 6.60 8.58 -8.80
C ASN A 13 5.63 7.39 -8.84
N TYR A 14 4.84 7.27 -9.92
CA TYR A 14 3.98 6.11 -10.15
C TYR A 14 4.79 4.82 -10.36
N GLY A 15 5.90 4.88 -11.11
CA GLY A 15 6.83 3.76 -11.28
C GLY A 15 7.45 3.30 -9.95
N GLU A 16 7.90 4.24 -9.12
CA GLU A 16 8.43 3.97 -7.78
C GLU A 16 7.35 3.29 -6.90
N MET A 17 6.13 3.82 -6.90
CA MET A 17 5.01 3.24 -6.13
C MET A 17 4.62 1.83 -6.60
N LEU A 18 4.67 1.55 -7.91
CA LEU A 18 4.44 0.20 -8.44
C LEU A 18 5.55 -0.78 -8.07
N GLN A 19 6.80 -0.31 -7.92
CA GLN A 19 7.90 -1.14 -7.45
C GLN A 19 7.74 -1.50 -5.97
N GLU A 20 7.29 -0.55 -5.15
CA GLU A 20 6.96 -0.80 -3.74
C GLU A 20 5.81 -1.81 -3.59
N ILE A 21 4.74 -1.66 -4.39
CA ILE A 21 3.61 -2.61 -4.39
C ILE A 21 4.05 -4.01 -4.83
N ARG A 22 5.05 -4.13 -5.71
CA ARG A 22 5.54 -5.42 -6.19
C ARG A 22 6.11 -6.29 -5.07
N VAL A 23 6.67 -5.68 -4.01
CA VAL A 23 7.16 -6.41 -2.83
C VAL A 23 6.01 -7.09 -2.08
N ALA A 24 4.87 -6.41 -1.92
CA ALA A 24 3.68 -7.01 -1.32
C ALA A 24 3.06 -8.07 -2.25
N GLN A 25 3.12 -7.83 -3.56
CA GLN A 25 2.59 -8.74 -4.57
C GLN A 25 3.33 -10.09 -4.58
N THR A 26 4.65 -10.12 -4.43
CA THR A 26 5.38 -11.40 -4.35
C THR A 26 5.00 -12.18 -3.10
N GLY A 27 4.83 -11.50 -1.97
CA GLY A 27 4.40 -12.12 -0.71
C GLY A 27 3.04 -12.84 -0.82
N VAL A 28 2.04 -12.20 -1.43
CA VAL A 28 0.71 -12.83 -1.60
C VAL A 28 0.74 -14.01 -2.57
N GLN A 29 1.59 -13.97 -3.61
CA GLN A 29 1.75 -15.07 -4.55
C GLN A 29 2.33 -16.31 -3.88
N PHE A 30 3.37 -16.14 -3.05
CA PHE A 30 3.94 -17.25 -2.28
C PHE A 30 2.89 -17.83 -1.33
N LEU A 31 2.17 -16.99 -0.59
CA LEU A 31 1.11 -17.43 0.31
C LEU A 31 0.05 -18.28 -0.41
N LEU A 32 -0.46 -17.78 -1.54
CA LEU A 32 -1.45 -18.50 -2.33
C LEU A 32 -0.91 -19.83 -2.88
N ALA A 33 0.33 -19.84 -3.37
CA ALA A 33 0.96 -21.06 -3.86
C ALA A 33 1.08 -22.12 -2.75
N PHE A 34 1.49 -21.70 -1.54
CA PHE A 34 1.58 -22.60 -0.38
C PHE A 34 0.21 -23.11 0.06
N LEU A 35 -0.81 -22.24 0.12
CA LEU A 35 -2.17 -22.67 0.42
C LEU A 35 -2.68 -23.65 -0.64
N LEU A 36 -2.47 -23.38 -1.93
CA LEU A 36 -2.90 -24.29 -2.98
C LEU A 36 -2.18 -25.65 -2.88
N ALA A 37 -0.86 -25.64 -2.64
CA ALA A 37 -0.09 -26.86 -2.43
C ALA A 37 -0.58 -27.67 -1.23
N LEU A 38 -0.97 -27.00 -0.13
CA LEU A 38 -1.47 -27.63 1.08
C LEU A 38 -2.71 -28.51 0.81
N ALA A 39 -3.62 -28.08 -0.09
CA ALA A 39 -4.82 -28.85 -0.45
C ALA A 39 -4.52 -30.20 -1.13
N PHE A 40 -3.35 -30.34 -1.75
CA PHE A 40 -2.94 -31.58 -2.42
C PHE A 40 -2.05 -32.46 -1.54
N THR A 41 -1.81 -32.06 -0.28
CA THR A 41 -1.04 -32.90 0.64
C THR A 41 -1.87 -34.09 1.13
N PRO A 42 -1.26 -35.28 1.33
CA PRO A 42 -1.98 -36.46 1.83
C PRO A 42 -2.69 -36.26 3.18
N ARG A 43 -2.23 -35.28 3.98
CA ARG A 43 -2.79 -34.94 5.30
C ARG A 43 -4.01 -34.02 5.21
N PHE A 44 -4.27 -33.37 4.07
CA PHE A 44 -5.37 -32.43 3.94
C PHE A 44 -6.76 -33.04 4.22
N PRO A 45 -7.07 -34.30 3.82
CA PRO A 45 -8.33 -34.94 4.18
C PRO A 45 -8.54 -35.16 5.69
N GLU A 46 -7.45 -35.22 6.47
CA GLU A 46 -7.47 -35.49 7.92
C GLU A 46 -7.70 -34.24 8.77
N ILE A 47 -7.72 -33.04 8.16
CA ILE A 47 -7.93 -31.79 8.89
C ILE A 47 -9.36 -31.68 9.41
N THR A 48 -9.52 -30.96 10.52
CA THR A 48 -10.84 -30.71 11.11
C THR A 48 -11.70 -29.82 10.20
N GLU A 49 -13.02 -29.85 10.38
CA GLU A 49 -13.92 -28.96 9.64
C GLU A 49 -13.59 -27.48 9.88
N PHE A 50 -13.22 -27.12 11.10
CA PHE A 50 -12.75 -25.78 11.45
C PHE A 50 -11.51 -25.39 10.62
N GLN A 51 -10.50 -26.24 10.59
CA GLN A 51 -9.28 -26.01 9.79
C GLN A 51 -9.60 -25.86 8.31
N ARG A 52 -10.49 -26.71 7.76
CA ARG A 52 -10.92 -26.60 6.37
C ARG A 52 -11.60 -25.26 6.06
N THR A 53 -12.48 -24.79 6.93
CA THR A 53 -13.15 -23.48 6.77
C THR A 53 -12.14 -22.34 6.83
N VAL A 54 -11.23 -22.35 7.80
CA VAL A 54 -10.17 -21.33 7.92
C VAL A 54 -9.26 -21.35 6.69
N TYR A 55 -8.92 -22.52 6.16
CA TYR A 55 -8.16 -22.68 4.93
C TYR A 55 -8.86 -22.04 3.72
N VAL A 56 -10.15 -22.33 3.50
CA VAL A 56 -10.92 -21.77 2.38
C VAL A 56 -11.01 -20.26 2.50
N VAL A 57 -11.28 -19.74 3.70
CA VAL A 57 -11.31 -18.30 3.96
C VAL A 57 -9.95 -17.66 3.68
N ALA A 58 -8.85 -18.26 4.14
CA ALA A 58 -7.50 -17.77 3.86
C ALA A 58 -7.21 -17.70 2.35
N LEU A 59 -7.59 -18.74 1.60
CA LEU A 59 -7.39 -18.83 0.16
C LEU A 59 -8.19 -17.75 -0.59
N LEU A 60 -9.47 -17.56 -0.25
CA LEU A 60 -10.32 -16.53 -0.86
C LEU A 60 -9.82 -15.12 -0.56
N LEU A 61 -9.40 -14.85 0.68
CA LEU A 61 -8.80 -13.58 1.06
C LEU A 61 -7.51 -13.31 0.30
N GLY A 62 -6.65 -14.33 0.13
CA GLY A 62 -5.41 -14.22 -0.64
C GLY A 62 -5.67 -13.94 -2.12
N ALA A 63 -6.69 -14.59 -2.70
CA ALA A 63 -7.11 -14.36 -4.08
C ALA A 63 -7.67 -12.94 -4.27
N ALA A 64 -8.49 -12.46 -3.34
CA ALA A 64 -9.00 -11.09 -3.33
C ALA A 64 -7.85 -10.08 -3.20
N ALA A 65 -6.92 -10.28 -2.27
CA ALA A 65 -5.73 -9.45 -2.11
C ALA A 65 -4.92 -9.37 -3.41
N THR A 66 -4.69 -10.50 -4.06
CA THR A 66 -3.98 -10.58 -5.35
C THR A 66 -4.71 -9.79 -6.44
N ALA A 67 -6.02 -9.96 -6.57
CA ALA A 67 -6.81 -9.23 -7.55
C ALA A 67 -6.73 -7.70 -7.34
N LEU A 68 -6.85 -7.25 -6.09
CA LEU A 68 -6.79 -5.82 -5.74
C LEU A 68 -5.39 -5.23 -5.91
N LEU A 69 -4.32 -5.99 -5.61
CA LEU A 69 -2.94 -5.52 -5.77
C LEU A 69 -2.49 -5.47 -7.24
N ILE A 70 -3.04 -6.33 -8.09
CA ILE A 70 -2.77 -6.32 -9.54
C ILE A 70 -3.61 -5.24 -10.26
N ALA A 71 -4.79 -4.89 -9.73
CA ALA A 71 -5.74 -3.95 -10.34
C ALA A 71 -5.15 -2.59 -10.82
N PRO A 72 -4.18 -1.94 -10.14
CA PRO A 72 -3.60 -0.67 -10.59
C PRO A 72 -2.98 -0.72 -12.00
N ALA A 73 -2.34 -1.84 -12.35
CA ALA A 73 -1.60 -1.96 -13.62
C ALA A 73 -2.52 -1.94 -14.86
N PRO A 74 -3.62 -2.72 -14.92
CA PRO A 74 -4.63 -2.60 -15.96
C PRO A 74 -5.42 -1.29 -15.90
N PHE A 75 -5.72 -0.79 -14.70
CA PHE A 75 -6.55 0.40 -14.52
C PHE A 75 -5.90 1.65 -15.13
N HIS A 76 -4.58 1.79 -15.01
CA HIS A 76 -3.83 2.80 -15.73
C HIS A 76 -3.94 2.60 -17.26
N ARG A 77 -3.75 1.38 -17.78
CA ARG A 77 -3.79 1.11 -19.23
C ARG A 77 -5.18 1.36 -19.86
N LEU A 78 -6.27 1.04 -19.16
CA LEU A 78 -7.64 1.20 -19.67
C LEU A 78 -8.17 2.63 -19.52
N VAL A 79 -7.93 3.28 -18.37
CA VAL A 79 -8.58 4.56 -18.07
C VAL A 79 -7.79 5.77 -18.56
N PHE A 80 -6.47 5.68 -18.79
CA PHE A 80 -5.72 6.79 -19.41
C PHE A 80 -6.22 7.16 -20.82
N ARG A 81 -6.97 6.27 -21.50
CA ARG A 81 -7.63 6.58 -22.77
C ARG A 81 -8.83 7.53 -22.63
N ARG A 82 -9.41 7.70 -21.44
CA ARG A 82 -10.50 8.66 -21.17
C ARG A 82 -10.02 9.68 -20.13
N ARG A 83 -9.92 10.96 -20.50
CA ARG A 83 -9.30 12.08 -19.76
C ARG A 83 -9.88 12.44 -18.36
N LEU A 84 -10.26 11.47 -17.53
CA LEU A 84 -10.78 11.67 -16.16
C LEU A 84 -9.62 11.56 -15.15
N LYS A 85 -8.76 12.59 -15.11
CA LYS A 85 -7.47 12.59 -14.38
C LYS A 85 -7.57 12.65 -12.84
N SER A 86 -8.67 13.14 -12.24
CA SER A 86 -8.73 13.43 -10.79
C SER A 86 -9.23 12.28 -9.91
N HIS A 87 -10.13 11.42 -10.39
CA HIS A 87 -10.64 10.28 -9.61
C HIS A 87 -9.71 9.04 -9.61
N LEU A 88 -8.72 9.01 -10.51
CA LEU A 88 -7.83 7.85 -10.73
C LEU A 88 -6.86 7.59 -9.58
N VAL A 89 -6.32 8.66 -8.99
CA VAL A 89 -5.29 8.56 -7.94
C VAL A 89 -5.91 8.05 -6.64
N THR A 90 -7.13 8.52 -6.32
CA THR A 90 -7.85 8.08 -5.12
C THR A 90 -8.30 6.62 -5.23
N ALA A 91 -8.82 6.19 -6.38
CA ALA A 91 -9.25 4.81 -6.60
C ALA A 91 -8.08 3.81 -6.49
N THR A 92 -6.92 4.16 -7.06
CA THR A 92 -5.70 3.33 -6.97
C THR A 92 -5.25 3.14 -5.52
N GLY A 93 -5.27 4.21 -4.72
CA GLY A 93 -4.93 4.13 -3.30
C GLY A 93 -5.89 3.24 -2.50
N TRP A 94 -7.18 3.26 -2.83
CA TRP A 94 -8.18 2.37 -2.21
C TRP A 94 -7.95 0.89 -2.57
N PHE A 95 -7.65 0.57 -3.83
CA PHE A 95 -7.35 -0.81 -4.24
C PHE A 95 -6.12 -1.35 -3.50
N THR A 96 -5.04 -0.57 -3.42
CA THR A 96 -3.84 -0.99 -2.69
C THR A 96 -4.12 -1.18 -1.21
N LEU A 97 -4.86 -0.27 -0.57
CA LEU A 97 -5.16 -0.35 0.86
C LEU A 97 -6.07 -1.55 1.19
N CYS A 98 -7.14 -1.76 0.42
CA CYS A 98 -8.02 -2.90 0.58
C CYS A 98 -7.29 -4.22 0.27
N GLY A 99 -6.41 -4.24 -0.74
CA GLY A 99 -5.57 -5.38 -1.07
C GLY A 99 -4.62 -5.76 0.07
N LEU A 100 -3.95 -4.77 0.69
CA LEU A 100 -3.14 -4.98 1.89
C LEU A 100 -3.97 -5.49 3.08
N GLY A 101 -5.19 -4.99 3.25
CA GLY A 101 -6.11 -5.47 4.29
C GLY A 101 -6.45 -6.95 4.12
N PHE A 102 -6.85 -7.34 2.92
CA PHE A 102 -7.11 -8.75 2.60
C PHE A 102 -5.87 -9.63 2.75
N LEU A 103 -4.67 -9.11 2.43
CA LEU A 103 -3.41 -9.81 2.64
C LEU A 103 -3.16 -10.11 4.12
N VAL A 104 -3.32 -9.13 5.01
CA VAL A 104 -3.16 -9.34 6.46
C VAL A 104 -4.17 -10.36 6.99
N LEU A 105 -5.43 -10.29 6.53
CA LEU A 105 -6.45 -11.25 6.94
C LEU A 105 -6.13 -12.68 6.44
N SER A 106 -5.66 -12.82 5.20
CA SER A 106 -5.24 -14.10 4.63
C SER A 106 -4.04 -14.69 5.38
N LEU A 107 -3.04 -13.87 5.70
CA LEU A 107 -1.89 -14.27 6.53
C LEU A 107 -2.34 -14.68 7.94
N GLY A 108 -3.23 -13.91 8.56
CA GLY A 108 -3.78 -14.22 9.89
C GLY A 108 -4.55 -15.54 9.90
N ALA A 109 -5.41 -15.78 8.90
CA ALA A 109 -6.14 -17.04 8.77
C ALA A 109 -5.18 -18.22 8.51
N SER A 110 -4.16 -18.03 7.69
CA SER A 110 -3.12 -19.05 7.43
C SER A 110 -2.29 -19.36 8.68
N MET A 111 -1.96 -18.34 9.47
CA MET A 111 -1.27 -18.49 10.75
C MET A 111 -2.15 -19.22 11.78
N LEU A 112 -3.43 -18.89 11.84
CA LEU A 112 -4.39 -19.60 12.69
C LEU A 112 -4.48 -21.07 12.31
N LEU A 113 -4.59 -21.37 11.01
CA LEU A 113 -4.62 -22.72 10.49
C LEU A 113 -3.41 -23.54 10.93
N ILE A 114 -2.19 -23.04 10.65
CA ILE A 114 -0.97 -23.80 10.94
C ILE A 114 -0.73 -23.95 12.44
N LEU A 115 -1.02 -22.92 13.23
CA LEU A 115 -0.86 -22.99 14.69
C LEU A 115 -1.92 -23.89 15.32
N ASP A 116 -3.15 -23.92 14.80
CA ASP A 116 -4.20 -24.82 15.29
C ASP A 116 -3.82 -26.28 15.06
N VAL A 117 -3.22 -26.59 13.90
CA VAL A 117 -2.71 -27.93 13.58
C VAL A 117 -1.55 -28.35 14.50
N VAL A 118 -0.69 -27.42 14.92
CA VAL A 118 0.54 -27.72 15.68
C VAL A 118 0.35 -27.64 17.20
N LEU A 119 -0.39 -26.64 17.69
CA LEU A 119 -0.47 -26.27 19.12
C LEU A 119 -1.89 -26.36 19.69
N GLY A 120 -2.89 -26.59 18.84
CA GLY A 120 -4.31 -26.57 19.21
C GLY A 120 -4.91 -25.17 19.31
N THR A 121 -6.25 -25.11 19.31
CA THR A 121 -7.03 -23.89 19.06
C THR A 121 -6.78 -22.76 20.05
N ARG A 122 -6.67 -23.06 21.34
CA ARG A 122 -6.52 -22.02 22.37
C ARG A 122 -5.21 -21.25 22.20
N GLN A 123 -4.09 -21.94 21.96
CA GLN A 123 -2.79 -21.30 21.78
C GLN A 123 -2.72 -20.59 20.42
N ALA A 124 -3.28 -21.22 19.38
CA ALA A 124 -3.33 -20.67 18.03
C ALA A 124 -4.03 -19.29 17.98
N VAL A 125 -5.16 -19.13 18.68
CA VAL A 125 -5.90 -17.86 18.70
C VAL A 125 -5.08 -16.72 19.31
N TRP A 126 -4.42 -16.94 20.45
CA TRP A 126 -3.63 -15.91 21.12
C TRP A 126 -2.43 -15.45 20.29
N LEU A 127 -1.69 -16.42 19.73
CA LEU A 127 -0.52 -16.13 18.90
C LEU A 127 -0.91 -15.46 17.58
N THR A 128 -1.99 -15.90 16.93
CA THR A 128 -2.49 -15.25 15.73
C THR A 128 -2.96 -13.84 16.02
N MET A 129 -3.70 -13.60 17.12
CA MET A 129 -4.12 -12.26 17.51
C MET A 129 -2.93 -11.33 17.72
N GLY A 130 -1.89 -11.79 18.42
CA GLY A 130 -0.65 -11.01 18.60
C GLY A 130 0.01 -10.67 17.26
N THR A 131 0.12 -11.66 16.37
CA THR A 131 0.75 -11.51 15.05
C THR A 131 -0.04 -10.56 14.14
N VAL A 132 -1.36 -10.72 14.06
CA VAL A 132 -2.25 -9.84 13.27
C VAL A 132 -2.20 -8.41 13.82
N THR A 133 -2.24 -8.25 15.14
CA THR A 133 -2.13 -6.92 15.78
C THR A 133 -0.80 -6.26 15.43
N TRP A 134 0.30 -7.01 15.47
CA TRP A 134 1.62 -6.53 15.06
C TRP A 134 1.60 -6.03 13.60
N PHE A 135 1.09 -6.84 12.67
CA PHE A 135 0.96 -6.42 11.27
C PHE A 135 0.10 -5.15 11.12
N LEU A 136 -1.05 -5.08 11.79
CA LEU A 136 -1.94 -3.93 11.73
C LEU A 136 -1.27 -2.64 12.25
N VAL A 137 -0.51 -2.74 13.35
CA VAL A 137 0.23 -1.61 13.90
C VAL A 137 1.27 -1.11 12.91
N TRP A 138 2.13 -1.99 12.41
CA TRP A 138 3.22 -1.59 11.51
C TRP A 138 2.75 -1.15 10.13
N TRP A 139 1.71 -1.77 9.58
CA TRP A 139 1.23 -1.46 8.22
C TRP A 139 0.17 -0.38 8.14
N PHE A 140 -0.64 -0.18 9.19
CA PHE A 140 -1.72 0.82 9.16
C PHE A 140 -1.47 1.94 10.15
N VAL A 141 -1.12 1.65 11.41
CA VAL A 141 -0.98 2.69 12.44
C VAL A 141 0.21 3.61 12.15
N VAL A 142 1.39 3.06 11.87
CA VAL A 142 2.60 3.85 11.54
C VAL A 142 2.37 4.82 10.37
N PRO A 143 1.91 4.38 9.18
CA PRO A 143 1.68 5.30 8.07
C PRO A 143 0.53 6.28 8.33
N MET A 144 -0.51 5.91 9.09
CA MET A 144 -1.57 6.85 9.48
C MET A 144 -1.05 7.96 10.41
N VAL A 145 -0.18 7.63 11.37
CA VAL A 145 0.45 8.60 12.28
C VAL A 145 1.42 9.51 11.52
N SER A 146 2.20 8.97 10.58
CA SER A 146 3.08 9.76 9.72
C SER A 146 2.31 10.75 8.83
N ARG A 147 1.19 10.31 8.23
CA ARG A 147 0.29 11.18 7.45
C ARG A 147 -0.31 12.33 8.28
N ARG A 148 -0.55 12.12 9.58
CA ARG A 148 -1.05 13.17 10.49
C ARG A 148 0.03 14.19 10.85
N HIS A 149 1.29 13.77 11.00
CA HIS A 149 2.40 14.67 11.29
C HIS A 149 2.91 15.46 10.07
N GLY A 150 2.80 14.90 8.86
CA GLY A 150 3.20 15.58 7.61
C GLY A 150 2.40 16.83 7.21
N ARG A 151 1.33 17.19 7.94
CA ARG A 151 0.61 18.47 7.77
C ARG A 151 1.22 19.65 8.54
N ARG A 152 2.30 19.43 9.29
CA ARG A 152 3.10 20.50 9.91
C ARG A 152 4.37 20.75 9.09
N HIS A 153 4.23 21.19 7.84
CA HIS A 153 5.22 22.10 7.29
C HIS A 153 4.73 23.50 7.67
N PRO A 154 5.35 24.18 8.64
CA PRO A 154 5.17 25.61 8.78
C PRO A 154 5.50 26.20 7.41
N SER A 155 4.53 26.88 6.84
CA SER A 155 4.71 27.89 5.81
C SER A 155 6.11 28.50 5.93
N GLN A 156 6.98 28.21 4.96
CA GLN A 156 8.11 29.10 4.69
C GLN A 156 7.47 30.46 4.45
N SER A 157 7.52 31.32 5.47
CA SER A 157 6.97 32.65 5.41
C SER A 157 7.66 33.39 4.26
N PRO A 158 6.91 34.06 3.38
CA PRO A 158 7.46 34.93 2.37
C PRO A 158 7.99 36.20 3.07
N ALA A 159 9.23 36.14 3.56
CA ALA A 159 9.90 37.27 4.20
C ALA A 159 11.21 37.59 3.49
N GLY A 160 11.08 38.13 2.29
CA GLY A 160 12.15 38.80 1.54
C GLY A 160 11.49 39.82 0.63
N ARG A 161 11.38 41.06 1.12
CA ARG A 161 10.62 42.19 0.60
C ARG A 161 10.79 42.47 -0.91
N PRO A 162 9.80 43.08 -1.58
CA PRO A 162 10.00 43.71 -2.88
C PRO A 162 10.95 44.89 -2.71
N GLN A 163 12.11 44.86 -3.37
CA GLN A 163 12.92 46.06 -3.56
C GLN A 163 12.33 46.84 -4.74
N SER A 164 11.21 47.51 -4.48
CA SER A 164 10.64 48.51 -5.38
C SER A 164 11.20 49.88 -5.03
N GLY A 165 11.98 50.46 -5.96
CA GLY A 165 11.99 51.90 -6.23
C GLY A 165 12.79 52.80 -5.29
N HIS A 166 13.96 53.23 -5.76
CA HIS A 166 14.36 54.62 -5.58
C HIS A 166 14.81 55.17 -6.95
N PRO A 167 13.95 55.93 -7.67
CA PRO A 167 14.42 56.84 -8.68
C PRO A 167 14.79 58.14 -7.96
N ASP A 168 16.09 58.43 -7.84
CA ASP A 168 16.51 59.80 -7.54
C ASP A 168 17.27 60.35 -8.74
N ALA A 169 16.65 61.36 -9.33
CA ALA A 169 17.14 62.12 -10.44
C ALA A 169 18.01 63.25 -9.89
N GLY A 170 19.26 63.31 -10.34
CA GLY A 170 20.21 64.36 -10.00
C GLY A 170 21.31 64.51 -11.06
N GLN A 171 20.91 64.84 -12.29
CA GLN A 171 21.73 65.61 -13.26
C GLN A 171 21.93 67.04 -12.64
N PRO A 172 22.95 67.90 -12.95
CA PRO A 172 23.86 67.91 -14.11
C PRO A 172 25.32 68.42 -13.93
N ASP A 173 26.05 68.33 -15.05
CA ASP A 173 27.06 69.27 -15.59
C ASP A 173 28.58 69.19 -15.31
N ALA A 174 29.30 69.16 -16.46
CA ALA A 174 30.49 69.93 -16.82
C ALA A 174 31.88 69.49 -16.33
N ARG A 175 32.63 68.76 -17.17
CA ARG A 175 33.71 69.28 -18.05
C ARG A 175 34.53 68.15 -18.67
#